data_AF-A0AA88R809-F1
#
_entry.id   AF-A0AA88R809-F1
#
_cell.length_a   1.000
_cell.length_b   1.000
_cell.length_c   1.000
_cell.angle_alpha   90.00
_cell.angle_beta   90.00
_cell.angle_gamma   90.00
#
_symmetry.space_group_name_H-M   'P 1'
#
loop_
_entity.id
_entity.type
_entity.pdbx_description
1 polymer ?
#
loop_
_entity_poly.entity_id
_entity_poly.type
_entity_poly.pdbx_seq_one_letter_code
_entity_poly.pdbx_strand_id
1 'polypeptide(L)'
;MKDRIETATRLGQIPEETQKEHAGFREWKFFSSRDDHQAVIQILTDGRDPTCVDTEGRPLPTLTYVARERRSQCHSNFKAGAMNALVSAKVVN
;
A
#
# COMPACT_ATOMS: atom_id res chain seq x y z
N MET A 1 15.39 6.83 -8.17
CA MET A 1 13.96 6.41 -8.17
C MET A 1 13.48 5.95 -9.54
N LYS A 2 13.73 6.70 -10.62
CA LYS A 2 13.30 6.38 -11.99
C LYS A 2 13.62 4.94 -12.42
N ASP A 3 14.88 4.53 -12.40
CA ASP A 3 15.30 3.21 -12.91
C ASP A 3 14.68 2.04 -12.14
N ARG A 4 14.44 2.22 -10.82
CA ARG A 4 13.75 1.24 -9.97
C ARG A 4 12.29 1.06 -10.42
N ILE A 5 11.58 2.16 -10.68
CA ILE A 5 10.19 2.13 -11.17
C ILE A 5 10.13 1.50 -12.57
N GLU A 6 11.02 1.91 -13.48
CA GLU A 6 11.03 1.38 -14.84
C GLU A 6 11.34 -0.12 -14.87
N THR A 7 12.27 -0.57 -14.04
CA THR A 7 12.61 -2.00 -13.91
C THR A 7 11.43 -2.80 -13.37
N ALA A 8 10.79 -2.36 -12.28
CA ALA A 8 9.64 -3.05 -11.72
C ALA A 8 8.46 -3.08 -12.70
N THR A 9 8.24 -1.99 -13.43
CA THR A 9 7.19 -1.87 -14.45
C THR A 9 7.43 -2.85 -15.61
N ARG A 10 8.67 -2.92 -16.11
CA ARG A 10 9.07 -3.85 -17.19
C ARG A 10 8.93 -5.32 -16.77
N LEU A 11 9.28 -5.64 -15.52
CA LEU A 11 9.18 -7.00 -14.98
C LEU A 11 7.75 -7.39 -14.59
N GLY A 12 6.84 -6.43 -14.42
CA GLY A 12 5.51 -6.66 -13.86
C GLY A 12 5.51 -7.04 -12.38
N GLN A 13 6.66 -6.97 -11.72
CA GLN A 13 6.85 -7.33 -10.32
C GLN A 13 8.05 -6.58 -9.72
N ILE A 14 8.07 -6.48 -8.39
CA ILE A 14 9.20 -5.86 -7.67
C ILE A 14 10.35 -6.87 -7.60
N PRO A 15 11.59 -6.49 -7.95
CA PRO A 15 12.76 -7.36 -7.79
C PRO A 15 12.93 -7.87 -6.35
N GLU A 16 13.39 -9.12 -6.19
CA GLU A 16 13.50 -9.76 -4.87
C GLU A 16 14.42 -9.00 -3.90
N GLU A 17 15.49 -8.39 -4.42
CA GLU A 17 16.39 -7.52 -3.65
C GLU A 17 15.64 -6.36 -3.00
N THR A 18 14.85 -5.61 -3.78
CA THR A 18 14.00 -4.53 -3.28
C THR A 18 12.91 -5.04 -2.32
N GLN A 19 12.38 -6.25 -2.54
CA GLN A 19 11.43 -6.84 -1.59
C GLN A 19 12.05 -7.12 -0.21
N LYS A 20 13.33 -7.52 -0.17
CA LYS A 20 14.06 -7.80 1.07
C LYS A 20 14.37 -6.54 1.87
N GLU A 21 14.60 -5.41 1.19
CA GLU A 21 14.90 -4.11 1.80
C GLU A 21 13.71 -3.49 2.55
N HIS A 22 12.48 -3.79 2.13
CA HIS A 22 11.29 -3.10 2.62
C HIS A 22 10.30 -4.07 3.27
N ALA A 23 10.10 -3.92 4.59
CA ALA A 23 9.19 -4.76 5.37
C ALA A 23 7.72 -4.72 4.87
N GLY A 24 7.29 -3.62 4.26
CA GLY A 24 5.94 -3.45 3.71
C GLY A 24 5.58 -4.45 2.61
N PHE A 25 6.55 -5.01 1.89
CA PHE A 25 6.26 -6.00 0.86
C PHE A 25 6.04 -7.41 1.40
N ARG A 26 6.35 -7.68 2.68
CA ARG A 26 6.20 -9.03 3.27
C ARG A 26 4.75 -9.49 3.25
N GLU A 27 3.82 -8.57 3.51
CA GLU A 27 2.39 -8.85 3.44
C GLU A 27 1.97 -9.28 2.03
N TRP A 28 2.66 -8.75 1.02
CA TRP A 28 2.45 -9.10 -0.38
C TRP A 28 2.98 -10.46 -0.82
N LYS A 29 3.93 -11.02 -0.06
CA LYS A 29 4.56 -12.30 -0.38
C LYS A 29 3.67 -13.51 -0.14
N PHE A 30 2.68 -13.39 0.74
CA PHE A 30 1.77 -14.49 1.12
C PHE A 30 0.48 -14.54 0.28
N PHE A 31 0.33 -13.68 -0.72
CA PHE A 31 -0.90 -13.64 -1.52
C PHE A 31 -0.99 -14.76 -2.55
N SER A 32 -2.18 -15.36 -2.61
CA SER A 32 -2.50 -16.47 -3.50
C SER A 32 -2.95 -15.96 -4.87
N SER A 33 -3.69 -14.85 -4.95
CA SER A 33 -4.09 -14.22 -6.21
C SER A 33 -4.67 -12.80 -6.05
N ARG A 34 -4.87 -12.09 -7.18
CA ARG A 34 -5.60 -10.81 -7.23
C ARG A 34 -7.04 -10.92 -6.74
N ASP A 35 -7.67 -12.09 -6.86
CA ASP A 35 -9.08 -12.27 -6.53
C ASP A 35 -9.32 -12.97 -5.18
N ASP A 36 -8.24 -13.29 -4.46
CA ASP A 36 -8.27 -13.88 -3.14
C ASP A 36 -7.11 -13.36 -2.28
N HIS A 37 -7.39 -12.29 -1.54
CA HIS A 37 -6.44 -11.68 -0.62
C HIS A 37 -7.17 -10.96 0.53
N GLN A 38 -6.55 -10.98 1.71
CA GLN A 38 -7.02 -10.18 2.85
C GLN A 38 -6.88 -8.68 2.59
N ALA A 39 -7.53 -7.87 3.44
CA ALA A 39 -7.29 -6.44 3.45
C ALA A 39 -5.85 -6.14 3.89
N VAL A 40 -5.24 -5.12 3.29
CA VAL A 40 -3.89 -4.64 3.61
C VAL A 40 -3.97 -3.16 3.91
N ILE A 41 -3.44 -2.75 5.06
CA ILE A 41 -3.34 -1.34 5.45
C ILE A 41 -1.90 -1.06 5.87
N GLN A 42 -1.25 -0.14 5.17
CA GLN A 42 0.15 0.21 5.42
C GLN A 42 0.33 1.72 5.53
N ILE A 43 0.94 2.17 6.64
CA ILE A 43 1.37 3.55 6.80
C ILE A 43 2.76 3.66 6.17
N LEU A 44 2.84 4.33 5.02
CA LEU A 44 4.09 4.54 4.28
C LEU A 44 4.89 5.72 4.84
N THR A 45 4.18 6.69 5.40
CA THR A 45 4.71 7.91 6.00
C THR A 45 3.78 8.21 7.17
N ASP A 46 4.30 8.29 8.41
CA ASP A 46 3.50 8.68 9.58
C ASP A 46 3.82 10.13 9.93
N GLY A 47 2.90 11.06 9.69
CA GLY A 47 3.12 12.47 9.98
C GLY A 47 3.20 12.79 11.48
N ARG A 48 2.94 11.81 12.36
CA ARG A 48 3.15 11.93 13.81
C ARG A 48 4.56 11.51 14.23
N ASP A 49 5.29 10.82 13.35
CA ASP A 49 6.66 10.39 13.61
C ASP A 49 7.61 11.60 13.42
N PRO A 50 8.33 12.03 14.48
CA PRO A 50 9.22 13.18 14.42
C PRO A 50 10.42 12.96 13.48
N THR A 51 10.71 11.73 13.09
CA THR A 51 11.77 11.40 12.12
C THR A 51 11.29 11.52 10.67
N CYS A 52 9.98 11.60 10.45
CA CYS A 52 9.36 11.63 9.13
C CYS A 52 9.23 13.07 8.61
N VAL A 53 10.36 13.68 8.29
CA VAL A 53 10.47 15.07 7.84
C VAL A 53 11.05 15.18 6.42
N ASP A 54 10.77 16.29 5.74
CA ASP A 54 11.36 16.63 4.45
C ASP A 54 12.79 17.18 4.59
N THR A 55 13.39 17.60 3.46
CA THR A 55 14.75 18.15 3.42
C THR A 55 14.91 19.47 4.17
N GLU A 56 13.82 20.17 4.47
CA GLU A 56 13.80 21.40 5.26
C GLU A 56 13.45 21.14 6.73
N GLY A 57 13.29 19.88 7.13
CA GLY A 57 12.90 19.49 8.49
C GLY A 57 11.41 19.67 8.78
N ARG A 58 10.56 19.84 7.75
CA ARG A 58 9.10 19.97 7.94
C ARG A 58 8.46 18.58 7.96
N PRO A 59 7.50 18.30 8.86
CA PRO A 59 6.81 17.01 8.91
C PRO A 59 6.13 16.66 7.58
N LEU A 60 6.31 15.41 7.13
CA LEU A 60 5.61 14.89 5.97
C LEU A 60 4.15 14.52 6.33
N PRO A 61 3.19 14.67 5.41
CA PRO A 61 1.83 14.23 5.66
C PRO A 61 1.75 12.71 5.79
N THR A 62 0.79 12.22 6.59
CA THR A 62 0.54 10.78 6.68
C THR A 62 0.09 10.23 5.33
N LEU A 63 0.84 9.27 4.82
CA LEU A 63 0.52 8.54 3.60
C LEU A 63 0.17 7.10 3.95
N THR A 64 -1.07 6.71 3.68
CA THR A 64 -1.56 5.35 3.93
C THR A 64 -1.92 4.68 2.62
N TYR A 65 -1.42 3.47 2.43
CA TYR A 65 -1.82 2.56 1.37
C TYR A 65 -2.89 1.61 1.90
N VAL A 66 -3.97 1.42 1.14
CA VAL A 66 -5.09 0.54 1.49
C VAL A 66 -5.44 -0.35 0.30
N ALA A 67 -5.35 -1.67 0.49
CA ALA A 67 -5.98 -2.65 -0.38
C ALA A 67 -7.16 -3.29 0.37
N ARG A 68 -8.33 -3.29 -0.26
CA ARG A 68 -9.53 -3.95 0.31
C ARG A 68 -9.35 -5.46 0.28
N GLU A 69 -10.01 -6.16 1.20
CA GLU A 69 -10.18 -7.60 1.05
C GLU A 69 -10.90 -7.92 -0.27
N ARG A 70 -10.44 -8.99 -0.91
CA ARG A 70 -11.01 -9.52 -2.14
C ARG A 70 -11.18 -11.02 -1.98
N ARG A 71 -12.40 -11.51 -2.25
CA ARG A 71 -12.75 -12.93 -2.28
C ARG A 71 -13.56 -13.20 -3.54
N SER A 72 -13.24 -14.25 -4.27
CA SER A 72 -13.91 -14.63 -5.53
C SER A 72 -15.42 -14.84 -5.37
N GLN A 73 -15.87 -15.25 -4.18
CA GLN A 73 -17.28 -15.52 -3.87
C GLN A 73 -18.08 -14.25 -3.52
N CYS A 74 -17.41 -13.10 -3.30
CA CYS A 74 -18.04 -11.87 -2.84
C CYS A 74 -18.07 -10.83 -3.97
N HIS A 75 -19.26 -10.39 -4.36
CA HIS A 75 -19.38 -9.29 -5.33
C HIS A 75 -18.79 -8.00 -4.73
N SER A 76 -17.93 -7.32 -5.49
CA SER A 76 -17.41 -6.01 -5.08
C SER A 76 -17.84 -4.94 -6.07
N ASN A 77 -18.29 -3.81 -5.56
CA ASN A 77 -18.35 -2.59 -6.34
C ASN A 77 -16.92 -2.13 -6.66
N PHE A 78 -16.67 -1.79 -7.93
CA PHE A 78 -15.36 -1.36 -8.43
C PHE A 78 -14.93 -0.04 -7.77
N LYS A 79 -15.21 1.12 -8.38
CA LYS A 79 -14.82 2.43 -7.87
C LYS A 79 -15.62 2.84 -6.63
N ALA A 80 -16.94 2.64 -6.64
CA ALA A 80 -17.79 3.02 -5.51
C ALA A 80 -17.42 2.29 -4.22
N GLY A 81 -17.17 0.98 -4.30
CA GLY A 81 -16.73 0.21 -3.14
C GLY A 81 -15.33 0.61 -2.65
N ALA A 82 -14.43 0.99 -3.56
CA ALA A 82 -13.10 1.46 -3.18
C ALA A 82 -13.18 2.79 -2.43
N MET A 83 -13.97 3.74 -2.94
CA MET A 83 -14.21 5.03 -2.30
C MET A 83 -14.88 4.89 -0.93
N ASN A 84 -15.89 4.02 -0.82
CA ASN A 84 -16.57 3.77 0.45
C ASN A 84 -15.62 3.19 1.50
N ALA A 85 -14.78 2.22 1.12
CA ALA A 85 -13.79 1.66 2.03
C ALA A 85 -12.76 2.70 2.49
N LEU A 86 -12.31 3.59 1.59
CA LEU A 86 -11.41 4.69 1.95
C LEU A 86 -12.08 5.68 2.92
N VAL A 87 -13.36 6.00 2.73
CA VAL A 87 -14.10 6.86 3.66
C VAL A 87 -14.25 6.19 5.03
N SER A 88 -14.58 4.89 5.07
CA SER A 88 -14.66 4.11 6.31
C SER A 88 -13.30 4.03 7.02
N ALA A 89 -12.20 3.84 6.29
CA ALA A 89 -10.85 3.79 6.85
C ALA A 89 -10.37 5.16 7.38
N LYS A 90 -10.92 6.27 6.85
CA LYS A 90 -10.68 7.61 7.37
C LYS A 90 -11.40 7.88 8.70
N VAL A 91 -12.35 7.03 9.11
CA VAL A 91 -12.98 7.13 10.43
C VAL A 91 -12.03 6.56 11.48
N VAL A 92 -11.05 7.36 11.87
CA VAL A 92 -10.32 7.22 13.13
C VAL A 92 -10.17 8.63 13.68
N ASN A 93 -10.96 8.93 14.72
CA ASN A 93 -10.55 9.87 15.76
C ASN A 93 -9.79 9.07 16.82
#